data_AF-A0A1C5CYM0-F1
#
_entry.id   AF-A0A1C5CYM0-F1
#
_cell.length_a   1.000
_cell.length_b   1.000
_cell.length_c   1.000
_cell.angle_alpha   90.00
_cell.angle_beta   90.00
_cell.angle_gamma   90.00
#
_symmetry.space_group_name_H-M   'P 1'
#
loop_
_entity.id
_entity.type
_entity.pdbx_description
1 polymer ?
#
loop_
_entity_poly.entity_id
_entity_poly.type
_entity_poly.pdbx_seq_one_letter_code
_entity_poly.pdbx_strand_id
1 'polypeptide(L)'
;MRADRVALLVLGDGSACRTVKAPGYLDERAAPYDAAVARALAAADLPALLSLDADLARTLKSSGRAPWQILAGAAEGTDLDGSLLYEDAPYGVGYMVATWS
;
A
#
# COMPACT_ATOMS: atom_id res chain seq x y z
N MET A 1 19.69 -20.28 -19.38
CA MET A 1 20.20 -19.80 -18.07
C MET A 1 19.00 -19.38 -17.23
N ARG A 2 18.96 -19.75 -15.95
CA ARG A 2 17.99 -19.21 -14.99
C ARG A 2 18.62 -17.91 -14.44
N ALA A 3 17.86 -16.82 -14.38
CA ALA A 3 18.34 -15.60 -13.76
C ALA A 3 18.65 -15.82 -12.27
N ASP A 4 19.54 -15.02 -11.71
CA ASP A 4 19.79 -15.02 -10.27
C ASP A 4 18.53 -14.65 -9.49
N ARG A 5 18.44 -15.09 -8.23
CA ARG A 5 17.31 -14.74 -7.36
C ARG A 5 17.33 -13.24 -7.11
N VAL A 6 16.24 -12.56 -7.49
CA VAL A 6 16.03 -11.12 -7.29
C VAL A 6 14.92 -10.89 -6.26
N ALA A 7 14.99 -9.75 -5.58
CA ALA A 7 13.94 -9.24 -4.72
C ALA A 7 13.53 -7.83 -5.19
N LEU A 8 12.25 -7.50 -5.07
CA LEU A 8 11.71 -6.19 -5.38
C LEU A 8 11.37 -5.45 -4.07
N LEU A 9 11.91 -4.26 -3.88
CA LEU A 9 11.53 -3.35 -2.80
C LEU A 9 10.68 -2.22 -3.38
N VAL A 10 9.48 -2.05 -2.83
CA VAL A 10 8.51 -1.04 -3.26
C VAL A 10 8.24 -0.11 -2.08
N LEU A 11 8.45 1.20 -2.28
CA LEU A 11 8.35 2.21 -1.23
C LEU A 11 7.19 3.17 -1.52
N GLY A 12 6.38 3.41 -0.50
CA GLY A 12 5.34 4.44 -0.50
C GLY A 12 4.47 4.34 0.74
N ASP A 13 3.93 5.47 1.14
CA ASP A 13 3.08 5.60 2.32
C ASP A 13 1.61 5.43 1.96
N GLY A 14 0.79 5.08 2.96
CA GLY A 14 -0.65 5.26 2.93
C GLY A 14 -1.06 6.73 2.96
N SER A 15 -2.30 6.99 3.35
CA SER A 15 -2.85 8.33 3.42
C SER A 15 -2.10 9.23 4.41
N ALA A 16 -1.94 10.51 4.08
CA ALA A 16 -1.35 11.52 4.98
C ALA A 16 -2.42 12.37 5.69
N CYS A 17 -3.63 11.85 5.83
CA CYS A 17 -4.83 12.57 6.29
C CYS A 17 -5.51 11.90 7.51
N ARG A 18 -4.76 11.12 8.32
CA ARG A 18 -5.36 10.26 9.36
C ARG A 18 -5.77 10.99 10.64
N THR A 19 -5.29 12.21 10.86
CA THR A 19 -5.56 12.99 12.08
C THR A 19 -5.64 14.48 11.78
N VAL A 20 -6.17 15.27 12.72
CA VAL A 20 -6.22 16.75 12.60
C VAL A 20 -4.82 17.40 12.55
N LYS A 21 -3.79 16.70 13.03
CA LYS A 21 -2.39 17.15 13.00
C LYS A 21 -1.61 16.56 11.82
N ALA A 22 -2.25 15.75 10.98
CA ALA A 22 -1.61 15.13 9.84
C ALA A 22 -1.21 16.19 8.78
N PRO A 23 -0.19 15.93 7.95
CA PRO A 23 0.23 16.86 6.88
C PRO A 23 -0.88 17.21 5.87
N GLY A 24 -1.85 16.32 5.71
CA GLY A 24 -3.03 16.49 4.86
C GLY A 24 -4.27 17.04 5.55
N TYR A 25 -4.23 17.26 6.88
CA TYR A 25 -5.40 17.44 7.74
C TYR A 25 -6.34 16.22 7.74
N LEU A 26 -7.27 16.14 8.69
CA LEU A 26 -8.15 14.98 8.82
C LEU A 26 -9.09 14.88 7.61
N ASP A 27 -9.09 13.71 6.97
CA ASP A 27 -10.14 13.25 6.07
C ASP A 27 -10.65 11.91 6.58
N GLU A 28 -11.95 11.79 6.86
CA GLU A 28 -12.54 10.57 7.45
C GLU A 28 -12.37 9.34 6.56
N ARG A 29 -12.15 9.53 5.25
CA ARG A 29 -11.90 8.45 4.29
C ARG A 29 -10.49 7.87 4.38
N ALA A 30 -9.57 8.55 5.07
CA ALA A 30 -8.18 8.13 5.24
C ALA A 30 -8.07 6.77 5.96
N ALA A 31 -8.83 6.60 7.06
CA ALA A 31 -8.82 5.37 7.85
C ALA A 31 -9.27 4.13 7.06
N PRO A 32 -10.46 4.12 6.42
CA PRO A 32 -10.89 2.96 5.65
C PRO A 32 -10.04 2.72 4.41
N TYR A 33 -9.49 3.77 3.78
CA TYR A 33 -8.55 3.63 2.65
C TYR A 33 -7.29 2.88 3.07
N ASP A 34 -6.63 3.30 4.15
CA ASP A 34 -5.42 2.63 4.65
C ASP A 34 -5.69 1.19 5.07
N ALA A 35 -6.81 0.95 5.77
CA ALA A 35 -7.20 -0.41 6.16
C ALA A 35 -7.45 -1.32 4.95
N ALA A 36 -7.98 -0.79 3.84
CA ALA A 36 -8.17 -1.55 2.61
C ALA A 36 -6.83 -1.89 1.94
N VAL A 37 -5.90 -0.92 1.88
CA VAL A 37 -4.53 -1.13 1.40
C VAL A 37 -3.81 -2.17 2.24
N ALA A 38 -3.86 -2.06 3.57
CA ALA A 38 -3.20 -2.97 4.49
C ALA A 38 -3.69 -4.42 4.29
N ARG A 39 -5.02 -4.63 4.15
CA ARG A 39 -5.59 -5.94 3.82
C ARG A 39 -5.10 -6.47 2.47
N ALA A 40 -5.07 -5.61 1.44
CA ALA A 40 -4.64 -6.02 0.11
C ALA A 40 -3.16 -6.42 0.09
N LEU A 41 -2.30 -5.65 0.77
CA LEU A 41 -0.88 -5.99 0.94
C LEU A 41 -0.68 -7.28 1.76
N ALA A 42 -1.47 -7.47 2.83
CA ALA A 42 -1.41 -8.65 3.69
C ALA A 42 -1.78 -9.94 2.95
N ALA A 43 -2.69 -9.86 1.97
CA ALA A 43 -3.18 -11.02 1.23
C ALA A 43 -2.54 -11.19 -0.15
N ALA A 44 -1.58 -10.34 -0.53
CA ALA A 44 -1.09 -10.21 -1.91
C ALA A 44 -2.24 -10.09 -2.94
N ASP A 45 -3.31 -9.37 -2.58
CA ASP A 45 -4.52 -9.19 -3.39
C ASP A 45 -4.25 -8.21 -4.54
N LEU A 46 -3.72 -8.74 -5.65
CA LEU A 46 -3.38 -7.95 -6.83
C LEU A 46 -4.59 -7.19 -7.40
N PRO A 47 -5.78 -7.82 -7.58
CA PRO A 47 -6.97 -7.10 -8.04
C PRO A 47 -7.35 -5.92 -7.14
N ALA A 48 -7.31 -6.08 -5.82
CA ALA A 48 -7.62 -4.99 -4.90
C ALA A 48 -6.60 -3.84 -5.01
N LEU A 49 -5.30 -4.16 -5.08
CA LEU A 49 -4.26 -3.15 -5.30
C LEU A 49 -4.45 -2.41 -6.62
N LEU A 50 -4.77 -3.13 -7.70
CA LEU A 50 -5.00 -2.56 -9.02
C LEU A 50 -6.27 -1.67 -9.09
N SER A 51 -7.26 -1.97 -8.24
CA SER A 51 -8.50 -1.18 -8.13
C SER A 51 -8.40 0.08 -7.28
N LEU A 52 -7.24 0.36 -6.66
CA LEU A 52 -7.07 1.55 -5.82
C LEU A 52 -7.33 2.83 -6.63
N ASP A 53 -8.38 3.54 -6.23
CA ASP A 53 -8.83 4.78 -6.83
C ASP A 53 -7.73 5.84 -6.79
N ALA A 54 -7.31 6.29 -7.98
CA ALA A 54 -6.23 7.25 -8.15
C ALA A 54 -6.58 8.65 -7.62
N ASP A 55 -7.85 9.04 -7.73
CA ASP A 55 -8.33 10.36 -7.35
C ASP A 55 -8.48 10.47 -5.83
N LEU A 56 -8.98 9.41 -5.20
CA LEU A 56 -9.03 9.29 -3.75
C LEU A 56 -7.62 9.22 -3.17
N ALA A 57 -6.73 8.39 -3.73
CA ALA A 57 -5.34 8.29 -3.27
C ALA A 57 -4.64 9.66 -3.31
N ARG A 58 -4.82 10.41 -4.41
CA ARG A 58 -4.29 11.77 -4.55
C ARG A 58 -4.92 12.75 -3.56
N THR A 59 -6.23 12.67 -3.33
CA THR A 59 -6.93 13.51 -2.35
C THR A 59 -6.42 13.27 -0.94
N LEU A 60 -6.18 12.01 -0.59
CA LEU A 60 -5.63 11.56 0.68
C LEU A 60 -4.10 11.68 0.78
N LYS A 61 -3.44 12.20 -0.27
CA LYS A 61 -1.98 12.34 -0.38
C LYS A 61 -1.21 11.02 -0.16
N SER A 62 -1.81 9.90 -0.56
CA SER A 62 -1.19 8.57 -0.52
C SER A 62 -0.15 8.43 -1.63
N SER A 63 1.12 8.30 -1.25
CA SER A 63 2.24 8.14 -2.20
C SER A 63 2.39 6.70 -2.69
N GLY A 64 1.86 5.72 -1.94
CA GLY A 64 1.97 4.30 -2.21
C GLY A 64 1.16 3.77 -3.39
N ARG A 65 0.09 4.47 -3.80
CA ARG A 65 -0.84 3.95 -4.83
C ARG A 65 -0.13 3.53 -6.11
N ALA A 66 0.69 4.40 -6.70
CA ALA A 66 1.41 4.13 -7.95
C ALA A 66 2.45 3.00 -7.82
N PRO A 67 3.37 3.02 -6.84
CA PRO A 67 4.34 1.94 -6.66
C PRO A 67 3.67 0.59 -6.35
N TRP A 68 2.52 0.56 -5.65
CA TRP A 68 1.78 -0.70 -5.47
C TRP A 68 1.14 -1.26 -6.75
N GLN A 69 0.86 -0.43 -7.77
CA GLN A 69 0.47 -0.96 -9.09
C GLN A 69 1.61 -1.73 -9.75
N ILE A 70 2.83 -1.20 -9.61
CA ILE A 70 4.05 -1.84 -10.13
C ILE A 70 4.29 -3.15 -9.39
N LEU A 71 4.16 -3.15 -8.06
CA LEU A 71 4.22 -4.36 -7.25
C LEU A 71 3.21 -5.41 -7.73
N ALA A 72 1.96 -5.01 -7.93
CA ALA A 72 0.90 -5.91 -8.37
C ALA A 72 1.18 -6.50 -9.76
N GLY A 73 1.62 -5.68 -10.71
CA GLY A 73 2.02 -6.15 -12.05
C GLY A 73 3.25 -7.05 -12.04
N ALA A 74 4.21 -6.81 -11.13
CA ALA A 74 5.40 -7.64 -11.00
C ALA A 74 5.11 -9.02 -10.39
N ALA A 75 4.04 -9.13 -9.58
CA ALA A 75 3.60 -10.38 -8.97
C ALA A 75 2.55 -11.13 -9.80
N GLU A 76 2.10 -10.58 -10.93
CA GLU A 76 1.15 -11.26 -11.81
C GLU A 76 1.71 -12.62 -12.28
N GLY A 77 0.92 -13.68 -12.10
CA GLY A 77 1.32 -15.05 -12.45
C GLY A 77 2.36 -15.69 -11.52
N THR A 78 2.66 -15.06 -10.38
CA THR A 78 3.46 -15.64 -9.31
C THR A 78 2.57 -16.26 -8.23
N ASP A 79 3.11 -17.23 -7.49
CA ASP A 79 2.44 -17.88 -6.36
C ASP A 79 2.91 -17.29 -5.01
N LEU A 80 3.17 -15.98 -4.96
CA LEU A 80 3.65 -15.31 -3.75
C LEU A 80 2.51 -15.12 -2.74
N ASP A 81 2.75 -15.46 -1.48
CA ASP A 81 1.82 -15.20 -0.38
C ASP A 81 2.20 -13.93 0.39
N GLY A 82 1.20 -13.16 0.81
CA GLY A 82 1.41 -11.93 1.56
C GLY A 82 1.46 -12.11 3.08
N SER A 83 2.19 -11.21 3.75
CA SER A 83 2.10 -11.02 5.20
C SER A 83 2.34 -9.57 5.56
N LEU A 84 1.44 -9.00 6.38
CA LEU A 84 1.60 -7.67 6.95
C LEU A 84 2.40 -7.75 8.25
N LEU A 85 3.54 -7.07 8.27
CA LEU A 85 4.47 -7.04 9.40
C LEU A 85 4.24 -5.82 10.30
N TYR A 86 3.68 -4.74 9.76
CA TYR A 86 3.43 -3.50 10.49
C TYR A 86 2.31 -2.69 9.84
N GLU A 87 1.49 -2.05 10.66
CA GLU A 87 0.50 -1.03 10.28
C GLU A 87 0.31 -0.06 11.45
N ASP A 88 0.57 1.23 11.23
CA ASP A 88 0.20 2.30 12.18
C ASP A 88 0.20 3.67 11.47
N ALA A 89 -0.29 4.71 12.15
CA ALA A 89 -0.26 6.09 11.68
C ALA A 89 0.16 7.13 12.76
N PRO A 90 1.32 6.97 13.42
CA PRO A 90 1.72 7.80 14.57
C PRO A 90 1.82 9.30 14.25
N TYR A 91 2.13 9.65 13.00
CA TYR A 91 2.24 11.05 12.53
C TYR A 91 1.03 11.50 11.69
N GLY A 92 -0.06 10.75 11.73
CA GLY A 92 -1.21 10.97 10.85
C GLY A 92 -0.97 10.54 9.39
N VAL A 93 0.11 9.80 9.14
CA VAL A 93 0.46 9.18 7.86
C VAL A 93 0.40 7.67 8.02
N GLY A 94 -0.30 6.95 7.14
CA GLY A 94 -0.36 5.49 7.17
C GLY A 94 0.98 4.88 6.78
N TYR A 95 1.58 4.09 7.67
CA TYR A 95 2.78 3.30 7.40
C TYR A 95 2.44 1.83 7.44
N MET A 96 2.78 1.12 6.35
CA MET A 96 2.62 -0.33 6.27
C MET A 96 3.93 -0.99 5.86
N VAL A 97 4.22 -2.16 6.41
CA VAL A 97 5.31 -3.03 5.96
C VAL A 97 4.73 -4.40 5.68
N ALA A 98 4.95 -4.92 4.48
CA ALA A 98 4.52 -6.26 4.10
C ALA A 98 5.64 -7.01 3.36
N THR A 99 5.60 -8.34 3.42
CA THR A 99 6.51 -9.22 2.67
C THR A 99 5.70 -10.20 1.86
N TRP A 100 6.13 -10.42 0.61
CA TRP A 100 5.59 -11.44 -0.29
C TRP A 100 6.69 -12.47 -0.59
N SER A 101 6.40 -13.76 -0.44
CA SER A 101 7.40 -14.84 -0.58
C SER A 101 6.82 -16.13 -1.11
#